data_AF-A0A9D0WAS6-F1
#
_entry.id   AF-A0A9D0WAS6-F1
#
_cell.length_a   1.000
_cell.length_b   1.000
_cell.length_c   1.000
_cell.angle_alpha   90.00
_cell.angle_beta   90.00
_cell.angle_gamma   90.00
#
_symmetry.space_group_name_H-M   'P 1'
#
loop_
_entity.id
_entity.type
_entity.pdbx_description
1 polymer ?
#
loop_
_entity_poly.entity_id
_entity_poly.type
_entity_poly.pdbx_seq_one_letter_code
_entity_poly.pdbx_strand_id
1 'polypeptide(L)' 'MKIAQIAPLHESVPPKTYGGTERVVHYLTEELVKRGHEVTLFASGDSETSAELRSIIPEALR' A
#
# COMPACT_ATOMS: atom_id res chain seq x y z
N MET A 1 -4.72 -16.49 1.52
CA MET A 1 -3.56 -16.46 2.43
C MET A 1 -3.64 -15.19 3.28
N LYS A 2 -2.89 -15.12 4.39
CA LYS A 2 -2.65 -13.87 5.12
C LYS A 2 -1.32 -13.29 4.63
N ILE A 3 -1.32 -12.06 4.10
CA ILE A 3 -0.17 -11.46 3.43
C ILE A 3 0.07 -10.06 4.00
N ALA A 4 1.30 -9.78 4.45
CA ALA A 4 1.73 -8.44 4.81
C ALA A 4 2.48 -7.81 3.63
N GLN A 5 1.99 -6.68 3.13
CA GLN A 5 2.66 -5.83 2.16
C GLN A 5 3.28 -4.65 2.90
N ILE A 6 4.59 -4.43 2.72
CA ILE A 6 5.31 -3.33 3.39
C ILE A 6 5.78 -2.36 2.31
N ALA A 7 5.25 -1.14 2.35
CA ALA A 7 5.62 -0.08 1.42
C ALA A 7 6.67 0.86 2.04
N PRO A 8 7.53 1.49 1.22
CA PRO A 8 8.29 2.65 1.66
C PRO A 8 7.34 3.78 2.10
N LEU A 9 7.78 4.59 3.07
CA LEU A 9 6.99 5.72 3.58
C LEU A 9 7.24 7.04 2.84
N HIS A 10 8.03 7.00 1.76
CA HIS A 10 8.47 8.20 1.05
C HIS A 10 7.37 8.82 0.18
N GLU A 11 6.42 8.02 -0.29
CA GLU A 11 5.31 8.42 -1.16
C GLU A 11 4.09 7.55 -0.81
N SER A 12 2.87 8.01 -1.09
CA SER A 12 1.66 7.24 -0.79
C SER A 12 1.55 6.00 -1.69
N VAL A 13 0.73 5.04 -1.29
CA VAL A 13 0.33 3.89 -2.13
C VAL A 13 -1.15 4.02 -2.48
N PRO A 14 -1.55 4.27 -3.74
CA PRO A 14 -0.71 4.52 -4.91
C PRO A 14 0.01 5.88 -4.80
N PRO A 15 1.10 6.07 -5.58
CA PRO A 15 1.85 7.31 -5.54
C PRO A 15 1.09 8.44 -6.23
N LYS A 16 1.07 9.63 -5.60
CA LYS A 16 0.52 10.85 -6.21
C LYS A 16 1.42 11.36 -7.33
N THR A 17 2.73 11.08 -7.25
CA THR A 17 3.71 11.51 -8.25
C THR A 17 4.60 10.34 -8.71
N TYR A 18 5.92 10.55 -8.85
CA TYR A 18 6.84 9.47 -9.21
C TYR A 18 7.09 8.54 -8.02
N GLY A 19 6.51 7.34 -8.07
CA GLY A 19 6.78 6.25 -7.13
C GLY A 19 6.71 4.90 -7.86
N GLY A 20 7.84 4.39 -8.33
CA GLY A 20 7.86 3.12 -9.08
C GLY A 20 7.49 1.93 -8.19
N THR A 21 8.07 1.90 -6.99
CA THR A 21 7.84 0.85 -5.99
C THR A 21 6.41 0.87 -5.49
N GLU A 22 5.92 2.04 -5.09
CA GLU A 22 4.57 2.25 -4.54
C GLU A 22 3.49 1.86 -5.55
N ARG A 23 3.73 2.13 -6.84
CA ARG A 23 2.82 1.69 -7.91
C ARG A 23 2.76 0.17 -8.04
N VAL A 24 3.90 -0.52 -7.97
CA VAL A 24 3.95 -2.00 -8.00
C VAL A 24 3.28 -2.58 -6.75
N VAL A 25 3.55 -2.02 -5.58
CA VAL A 25 2.91 -2.42 -4.32
C VAL A 25 1.40 -2.27 -4.43
N HIS A 26 0.90 -1.15 -4.96
CA HIS A 26 -0.53 -0.94 -5.17
C HIS A 26 -1.14 -2.02 -6.08
N TYR A 27 -0.61 -2.22 -7.29
CA TYR A 27 -1.17 -3.22 -8.22
C TYR A 27 -1.14 -4.64 -7.67
N LEU A 28 -0.06 -5.02 -6.99
CA LEU A 28 0.06 -6.33 -6.39
C LEU A 28 -0.93 -6.49 -5.22
N THR A 29 -1.07 -5.47 -4.37
CA THR A 29 -2.00 -5.47 -3.24
C THR A 29 -3.45 -5.65 -3.73
N GLU A 30 -3.89 -4.83 -4.68
CA GLU A 30 -5.26 -4.88 -5.18
C GLU A 30 -5.59 -6.21 -5.87
N GLU A 31 -4.67 -6.76 -6.66
CA GLU A 31 -4.89 -8.05 -7.32
C GLU A 31 -4.88 -9.22 -6.32
N LEU A 32 -4.05 -9.18 -5.27
CA LEU A 32 -4.07 -10.20 -4.21
C LEU A 32 -5.38 -10.15 -3.41
N VAL A 33 -5.88 -8.94 -3.09
CA VAL A 33 -7.20 -8.76 -2.46
C VAL A 33 -8.30 -9.32 -3.36
N LYS A 34 -8.30 -8.96 -4.65
CA LYS A 34 -9.28 -9.44 -5.64
C LYS A 34 -9.31 -10.97 -5.77
N ARG A 35 -8.17 -11.64 -5.56
CA ARG A 35 -8.06 -13.11 -5.54
C ARG A 35 -8.54 -13.75 -4.23
N GLY A 36 -9.06 -12.96 -3.28
CA GLY A 36 -9.61 -13.43 -2.02
C GLY A 36 -8.55 -13.68 -0.94
N HIS A 37 -7.41 -13.00 -1.00
CA HIS A 37 -6.43 -13.04 0.08
C HIS A 37 -6.71 -11.96 1.12
N GLU A 38 -6.37 -12.26 2.38
CA GLU A 38 -6.41 -11.30 3.48
C GLU A 38 -5.08 -10.55 3.46
N VAL A 39 -5.10 -9.31 2.97
CA VAL A 39 -3.91 -8.49 2.80
C VAL A 39 -3.95 -7.34 3.79
N THR A 40 -2.83 -7.12 4.48
CA THR A 40 -2.59 -5.92 5.29
C THR A 40 -1.46 -5.13 4.64
N LEU A 41 -1.72 -3.88 4.29
CA LEU A 41 -0.73 -2.94 3.75
C LEU A 41 -0.21 -2.05 4.89
N PHE A 42 1.10 -2.08 5.11
CA PHE A 42 1.80 -1.16 6.01
C PHE A 42 2.40 -0.03 5.17
N ALA A 43 1.82 1.16 5.28
CA ALA A 43 2.17 2.33 4.47
C ALA A 43 1.88 3.65 5.21
N SER A 44 2.02 4.79 4.53
CA SER A 44 1.56 6.08 5.04
C SER A 44 0.04 6.13 5.13
N GLY A 45 -0.50 6.95 6.03
CA GLY A 45 -1.93 7.05 6.30
C GLY A 45 -2.75 7.67 5.17
N ASP A 46 -2.09 8.39 4.27
CA ASP A 46 -2.68 8.96 3.05
C ASP A 46 -2.64 7.99 1.85
N SER A 47 -2.34 6.71 2.09
CA SER A 47 -2.45 5.64 1.10
C SER A 47 -3.89 5.18 0.90
N GLU A 48 -4.25 4.79 -0.32
CA GLU A 48 -5.56 4.27 -0.71
C GLU A 48 -5.43 2.82 -1.20
N THR A 49 -6.17 1.90 -0.57
CA THR A 49 -6.15 0.47 -0.92
C THR A 49 -7.46 -0.21 -0.51
N SER A 50 -7.81 -1.31 -1.19
CA SER A 50 -8.89 -2.21 -0.76
C SER A 50 -8.45 -3.18 0.35
N ALA A 51 -7.15 -3.27 0.65
CA ALA A 51 -6.59 -4.07 1.75
C ALA A 51 -6.82 -3.39 3.11
N GLU A 52 -6.53 -4.10 4.21
CA GLU A 52 -6.45 -3.46 5.52
C GLU A 52 -5.23 -2.52 5.55
N LEU A 53 -5.45 -1.22 5.69
CA LEU A 53 -4.36 -0.25 5.85
C LEU A 53 -3.92 -0.15 7.32
N ARG A 54 -2.65 -0.42 7.57
CA ARG A 54 -1.95 -0.09 8.82
C ARG A 54 -1.04 1.10 8.60
N SER A 55 -1.54 2.28 8.98
CA SER A 55 -0.80 3.53 8.92
C SER A 55 0.40 3.51 9.89
N ILE A 56 1.62 3.62 9.34
CA ILE A 56 2.87 3.71 10.11
C ILE A 56 3.20 5.17 10.45
N ILE A 57 2.87 6.09 9.54
CA ILE A 57 2.94 7.54 9.70
C ILE A 57 1.68 8.18 9.13
N PRO A 58 1.25 9.37 9.60
CA PRO A 58 0.00 9.99 9.15
C PRO A 58 -0.05 10.29 7.64
N GLU A 59 1.06 10.74 7.06
CA GLU A 59 1.18 11.14 5.66
C GLU A 59 2.58 10.77 5.14
N ALA A 60 2.71 10.54 3.83
CA ALA A 60 3.98 10.25 3.20
C ALA A 60 5.01 11.37 3.41
N LEU A 61 6.30 11.04 3.37
CA LEU A 61 7.38 12.00 3.63
C LEU A 61 7.61 13.02 2.51
N ARG A 62 6.93 12.87 1.37
CA ARG A 62 7.04 13.75 0.20
C ARG A 62 5.68 14.03 -0.42
#